data_AF-B1ZFF3-F1
#
_entry.id   AF-B1ZFF3-F1
#
_cell.length_a   1.000
_cell.length_b   1.000
_cell.length_c   1.000
_cell.angle_alpha   90.00
_cell.angle_beta   90.00
_cell.angle_gamma   90.00
#
_symmetry.space_group_name_H-M   'P 1'
#
loop_
_entity.id
_entity.type
_entity.pdbx_description
1 polymer ?
#
loop_
_entity_poly.entity_id
_entity_poly.type
_entity_poly.pdbx_seq_one_letter_code
_entity_poly.pdbx_strand_id
1 'polypeptide(L)'
;MLGAIREASTHLGMLLRLARTEIRGNLRALAALVALFGGALLLVLTSLVLLLLALRDALAVLIGSEALAALIVALPFVVIAAILVLMSLQKLSLRSPEA
;
A
#
# COMPACT_ATOMS: atom_id res chain seq x y z
N MET A 1 -20.54 -47.25 -22.01
CA MET A 1 -20.70 -45.79 -22.07
C MET A 1 -21.10 -45.18 -20.72
N LEU A 2 -22.17 -45.65 -20.07
CA LEU A 2 -22.58 -45.18 -18.73
C LEU A 2 -21.51 -45.34 -17.63
N GLY A 3 -20.74 -46.43 -17.63
CA GLY A 3 -19.64 -46.64 -16.69
C GLY A 3 -18.53 -45.59 -16.81
N ALA A 4 -18.10 -45.29 -18.04
CA ALA A 4 -17.10 -44.26 -18.32
C ALA A 4 -17.56 -42.85 -17.90
N ILE A 5 -18.86 -42.54 -18.08
CA ILE A 5 -19.46 -41.28 -17.61
C ILE A 5 -19.45 -41.21 -16.08
N ARG A 6 -19.78 -42.32 -15.39
CA ARG A 6 -19.78 -42.39 -13.93
C ARG A 6 -18.37 -42.23 -13.34
N GLU A 7 -17.39 -42.87 -13.96
CA GLU A 7 -15.99 -42.75 -13.55
C GLU A 7 -15.46 -41.33 -13.78
N ALA A 8 -15.73 -40.74 -14.94
CA ALA A 8 -15.40 -39.34 -15.22
C ALA A 8 -16.06 -38.36 -14.22
N SER A 9 -17.33 -38.58 -13.85
CA SER A 9 -18.02 -37.76 -12.85
C SER A 9 -17.40 -37.86 -11.46
N THR A 10 -16.87 -39.04 -11.11
CA THR A 10 -16.22 -39.29 -9.82
C THR A 10 -14.86 -38.60 -9.76
N HIS A 11 -14.07 -38.69 -10.83
CA HIS A 11 -12.80 -37.98 -10.95
C HIS A 11 -12.99 -36.46 -10.93
N LEU A 12 -13.97 -35.93 -11.65
CA LEU A 12 -14.28 -34.50 -11.65
C LEU A 12 -14.67 -34.01 -10.25
N GLY A 13 -15.49 -34.76 -9.52
CA GLY A 13 -15.87 -34.44 -8.14
C GLY A 13 -14.67 -34.38 -7.20
N MET A 14 -13.68 -35.26 -7.38
CA MET A 14 -12.44 -35.28 -6.62
C MET A 14 -11.57 -34.05 -6.92
N LEU A 15 -11.38 -33.73 -8.21
CA LEU A 15 -10.61 -32.55 -8.64
C LEU A 15 -11.24 -31.25 -8.12
N LEU A 16 -12.57 -31.13 -8.15
CA LEU A 16 -13.26 -29.95 -7.62
C LEU A 16 -13.09 -29.81 -6.09
N ARG A 17 -13.06 -30.92 -5.35
CA ARG A 17 -12.79 -30.90 -3.90
C ARG A 17 -11.36 -30.48 -3.59
N LEU A 18 -10.39 -31.00 -4.34
CA LEU A 18 -8.98 -30.60 -4.23
C LEU A 18 -8.80 -29.12 -4.55
N ALA A 19 -9.32 -28.68 -5.70
CA ALA A 19 -9.27 -27.28 -6.12
C ALA A 19 -9.90 -26.35 -5.08
N ARG A 20 -11.05 -26.71 -4.49
CA ARG A 20 -11.67 -25.93 -3.41
C ARG A 20 -10.77 -25.83 -2.17
N THR A 21 -10.09 -26.92 -1.82
CA THR A 21 -9.20 -26.97 -0.65
C THR A 21 -7.97 -26.10 -0.89
N GLU A 22 -7.37 -26.20 -2.07
CA GLU A 22 -6.22 -25.41 -2.49
C GLU A 22 -6.55 -23.92 -2.57
N ILE A 23 -7.68 -23.54 -3.19
CA ILE A 23 -8.15 -22.15 -3.24
C ILE A 23 -8.30 -21.59 -1.81
N ARG A 24 -8.90 -22.35 -0.89
CA ARG A 24 -9.06 -21.89 0.50
C ARG A 24 -7.71 -21.74 1.22
N GLY A 25 -6.76 -22.63 0.95
CA GLY A 25 -5.39 -22.53 1.44
C GLY A 25 -4.69 -21.29 0.91
N ASN A 26 -4.78 -21.05 -0.39
CA ASN A 26 -4.17 -19.91 -1.06
C ASN A 26 -4.77 -18.58 -0.59
N LEU A 27 -6.09 -18.51 -0.40
CA LEU A 27 -6.75 -17.32 0.17
C LEU A 27 -6.27 -17.01 1.59
N ARG A 28 -6.04 -18.04 2.42
CA ARG A 28 -5.47 -17.84 3.77
C ARG A 28 -4.03 -17.36 3.70
N ALA A 29 -3.22 -17.92 2.80
CA ALA A 29 -1.84 -17.49 2.59
C ALA A 29 -1.79 -16.04 2.10
N LEU A 30 -2.65 -15.66 1.15
CA LEU A 30 -2.78 -14.30 0.66
C LEU A 30 -3.22 -13.34 1.79
N ALA A 31 -4.22 -13.72 2.59
CA ALA A 31 -4.64 -12.91 3.73
C ALA A 31 -3.51 -12.70 4.74
N ALA A 32 -2.73 -13.74 5.03
CA ALA A 32 -1.56 -13.64 5.90
C ALA A 32 -0.49 -12.73 5.28
N LEU A 33 -0.22 -12.85 3.98
CA LEU A 33 0.73 -11.99 3.27
C LEU A 33 0.30 -10.51 3.32
N VAL A 34 -0.97 -10.21 3.06
CA VAL A 34 -1.51 -8.85 3.17
C VAL A 34 -1.40 -8.33 4.60
N ALA A 35 -1.72 -9.16 5.60
CA ALA A 35 -1.62 -8.75 7.00
C ALA A 35 -0.17 -8.46 7.41
N LEU A 36 0.78 -9.32 7.03
CA LEU A 36 2.20 -9.14 7.35
C LEU A 36 2.80 -7.95 6.62
N PHE A 37 2.61 -7.86 5.30
CA PHE A 37 3.17 -6.78 4.51
C PHE A 37 2.50 -5.44 4.82
N GLY A 38 1.17 -5.43 4.94
CA GLY A 38 0.41 -4.24 5.34
C GLY A 38 0.78 -3.79 6.75
N GLY A 39 0.91 -4.71 7.70
CA GLY A 39 1.37 -4.42 9.06
C GLY A 39 2.79 -3.87 9.09
N ALA A 40 3.72 -4.47 8.36
CA ALA A 40 5.09 -3.98 8.24
C ALA A 40 5.14 -2.59 7.61
N LEU A 41 4.37 -2.35 6.54
CA LEU A 41 4.26 -1.04 5.91
C LEU A 41 3.73 0.02 6.90
N LEU A 42 2.69 -0.31 7.66
CA LEU A 42 2.17 0.58 8.70
C LEU A 42 3.22 0.90 9.76
N LEU A 43 3.95 -0.10 10.25
CA LEU A 43 5.02 0.11 11.23
C LEU A 43 6.14 1.01 10.69
N VAL A 44 6.54 0.84 9.43
CA VAL A 44 7.53 1.70 8.78
C VAL A 44 7.02 3.14 8.70
N LEU A 45 5.77 3.34 8.26
CA LEU A 45 5.18 4.68 8.17
C LEU A 45 5.05 5.33 9.55
N THR A 46 4.59 4.61 10.56
CA THR A 46 4.51 5.11 11.94
C THR A 46 5.89 5.48 12.48
N SER A 47 6.89 4.61 12.28
CA SER A 47 8.26 4.87 12.73
C SER A 47 8.87 6.08 12.05
N LEU A 48 8.62 6.26 10.75
CA LEU A 48 9.06 7.44 10.00
C LEU A 48 8.44 8.72 10.54
N VAL A 49 7.14 8.73 10.83
CA VAL A 49 6.46 9.89 11.43
C VAL A 49 7.06 10.21 12.80
N LEU A 50 7.24 9.20 13.66
CA LEU A 50 7.87 9.39 14.97
C LEU A 50 9.30 9.93 14.85
N LEU A 51 10.07 9.45 13.87
CA LEU A 51 11.42 9.96 13.60
C LEU A 51 11.39 11.43 13.18
N LEU A 52 10.46 11.84 12.32
CA LEU A 52 10.31 13.24 11.90
C LEU A 52 9.93 14.15 13.07
N LEU A 53 9.04 13.69 13.96
CA LEU A 53 8.69 14.41 15.18
C LEU A 53 9.91 14.56 16.11
N ALA A 54 10.62 13.46 16.36
CA ALA A 54 11.82 13.48 17.18
C ALA A 54 12.91 14.41 16.60
N LEU A 55 13.09 14.40 15.28
CA LEU A 55 14.01 15.30 14.58
C LEU A 55 13.57 16.76 14.72
N ARG A 56 12.28 17.05 14.54
CA ARG A 56 11.73 18.39 14.74
C ARG A 56 11.98 18.87 16.16
N ASP A 57 11.73 18.02 17.16
CA ASP A 57 11.90 18.40 18.56
C ASP A 57 13.38 18.61 18.92
N ALA A 58 14.27 17.76 18.41
CA ALA A 58 15.71 17.95 18.55
C ALA A 58 16.18 19.27 17.92
N LEU A 59 15.67 19.62 16.74
CA LEU A 59 15.94 20.91 16.09
C LEU A 59 15.35 22.08 16.88
N ALA A 60 14.15 21.93 17.44
CA ALA A 60 13.52 22.98 18.24
C ALA A 60 14.36 23.31 19.47
N VAL A 61 14.91 22.29 20.14
CA VAL A 61 15.84 22.44 21.27
C VAL A 61 17.13 23.13 20.81
N LEU A 62 17.71 22.71 19.68
CA LEU A 62 18.97 23.26 19.17
C LEU A 62 18.84 24.73 18.72
N ILE A 63 17.73 25.07 18.07
CA ILE A 63 17.46 26.40 17.50
C ILE A 63 16.85 27.34 18.55
N GLY A 64 16.20 26.80 19.58
CA GLY A 64 15.40 27.57 20.55
C GLY A 64 14.08 28.09 19.96
N SER A 65 13.63 27.55 18.82
CA SER A 65 12.39 27.96 18.17
C SER A 65 11.64 26.77 17.57
N GLU A 66 10.49 26.50 18.15
CA GLU A 66 9.55 25.48 17.71
C GLU A 66 8.99 25.71 16.31
N ALA A 67 8.76 26.97 15.94
CA ALA A 67 8.21 27.36 14.65
C ALA A 67 9.23 27.15 13.52
N LEU A 68 10.48 27.56 13.74
CA LEU A 68 11.55 27.39 12.74
C LEU A 68 11.88 25.92 12.52
N ALA A 69 11.96 25.13 13.59
CA ALA A 69 12.19 23.69 13.48
C ALA A 69 11.06 22.97 12.71
N ALA A 70 9.80 23.30 13.01
CA ALA A 70 8.66 22.77 12.28
C ALA A 70 8.69 23.17 10.80
N LEU A 71 9.02 24.43 10.50
CA LEU A 71 9.16 24.91 9.12
C LEU A 71 10.25 24.15 8.38
N ILE A 72 11.43 23.98 8.96
CA ILE A 72 12.56 23.26 8.34
C ILE A 72 12.19 21.81 8.02
N VAL A 73 11.52 21.11 8.93
CA VAL A 73 11.11 19.72 8.72
C VAL A 73 9.97 19.62 7.71
N ALA A 74 9.01 20.55 7.71
CA ALA A 74 7.83 20.50 6.83
C ALA A 74 8.10 21.00 5.40
N LEU A 75 9.02 21.96 5.22
CA LEU A 75 9.25 22.64 3.94
C LEU A 75 9.52 21.68 2.77
N PRO A 76 10.39 20.65 2.89
CA PRO A 76 10.63 19.72 1.79
C PRO A 76 9.37 19.00 1.34
N PHE A 77 8.50 18.61 2.27
CA PHE A 77 7.23 17.93 1.96
C PHE A 77 6.27 18.87 1.22
N VAL A 78 6.16 20.12 1.67
CA VAL A 78 5.33 21.14 1.01
C VAL A 78 5.82 21.40 -0.41
N VAL A 79 7.13 21.53 -0.61
CA VAL A 79 7.74 21.75 -1.94
C VAL A 79 7.47 20.56 -2.86
N ILE A 80 7.70 19.33 -2.39
CA ILE A 80 7.44 18.12 -3.19
C ILE A 80 5.95 18.02 -3.53
N ALA A 81 5.05 18.26 -2.56
CA ALA A 81 3.61 18.24 -2.79
C ALA A 81 3.19 19.28 -3.84
N ALA A 82 3.71 20.51 -3.75
CA ALA A 82 3.45 21.55 -4.73
C ALA A 82 3.91 21.14 -6.14
N ILE A 83 5.11 20.57 -6.28
CA ILE A 83 5.62 20.06 -7.56
C ILE A 83 4.68 19.00 -8.13
N LEU A 84 4.28 18.02 -7.32
CA LEU A 84 3.39 16.94 -7.75
C LEU A 84 2.01 17.46 -8.19
N VAL A 85 1.47 18.43 -7.46
CA VAL A 85 0.20 19.09 -7.82
C VAL A 85 0.34 19.83 -9.15
N LEU A 86 1.40 20.63 -9.33
CA LEU A 86 1.64 21.34 -10.58
C LEU A 86 1.82 20.39 -11.77
N MET A 87 2.56 19.30 -11.60
CA MET A 87 2.72 18.27 -12.64
C MET A 87 1.38 17.60 -12.98
N SER A 88 0.53 17.37 -11.98
CA SER A 88 -0.79 16.77 -12.18
C SER A 88 -1.73 17.71 -12.95
N LEU A 89 -1.71 19.01 -12.61
CA LEU A 89 -2.48 20.04 -13.32
C LEU A 89 -2.02 20.19 -14.77
N GLN A 90 -0.71 20.19 -15.03
CA GLN A 90 -0.18 20.24 -16.39
C GLN A 90 -0.64 19.04 -17.23
N LYS A 91 -0.59 17.82 -16.67
CA LYS A 91 -1.04 16.61 -17.36
C LYS A 91 -2.55 16.62 -17.65
N LEU A 92 -3.36 17.17 -16.75
CA LEU A 92 -4.80 17.34 -16.96
C LEU A 92 -5.09 18.37 -18.06
N SER A 93 -4.38 19.50 -18.05
CA SER A 93 -4.50 20.53 -19.09
C SER A 93 -4.11 20.01 -20.48
N LEU A 94 -3.08 19.16 -20.57
CA LEU A 94 -2.64 18.55 -21.83
C LEU A 94 -3.58 17.44 -22.34
N ARG A 95 -4.44 16.90 -21.47
CA ARG A 95 -5.45 15.88 -21.81
C ARG A 95 -6.82 16.46 -22.19
N SER A 96 -6.97 17.78 -22.17
CA SER A 96 -8.16 18.45 -22.67
C SER A 96 -7.89 18.89 -24.11
N PRO A 97 -8.19 18.06 -25.14
CA PRO A 97 -8.28 18.59 -26.49
C PRO A 97 -9.47 19.55 -26.50
N GLU A 98 -9.24 20.74 -27.05
CA GLU A 98 -10.19 21.81 -27.39
C GLU A 98 -11.69 21.46 -27.20
N ALA A 99 -12.34 22.22 -26.31
CA ALA A 99 -13.76 22.52 -26.40
C ALA A 99 -13.92 23.85 -27.14
#